data_AF-A0A432JA14-F1
#
_entry.id   AF-A0A432JA14-F1
#
_cell.length_a   1.000
_cell.length_b   1.000
_cell.length_c   1.000
_cell.angle_alpha   90.00
_cell.angle_beta   90.00
_cell.angle_gamma   90.00
#
_symmetry.space_group_name_H-M   'P 1'
#
loop_
_entity.id
_entity.type
_entity.pdbx_description
1 polymer ?
#
loop_
_entity_poly.entity_id
_entity_poly.type
_entity_poly.pdbx_seq_one_letter_code
_entity_poly.pdbx_strand_id
1 'polypeptide(L)'
;VMVEKDLAQYGDECVFGGGKVLRDGMGQMPGADDEHALDVVITNALIIDWSGIYKADVGIKHGRIIAIGKAGNPLVMSGVLG
;
A
#
# COMPACT_ATOMS: atom_id res chain seq x y z
N VAL A 1 -0.82 -19.83 12.43
CA VAL A 1 -0.92 -18.40 12.07
C VAL A 1 -2.17 -18.24 11.22
N MET A 2 -3.10 -17.37 11.64
CA MET A 2 -4.37 -17.11 10.95
C MET A 2 -4.50 -15.60 10.75
N VAL A 3 -4.99 -15.17 9.59
CA VAL A 3 -5.22 -13.75 9.30
C VAL A 3 -6.50 -13.30 10.01
N GLU A 4 -6.38 -12.30 10.87
CA GLU A 4 -7.48 -11.73 11.65
C GLU A 4 -8.26 -10.68 10.86
N LYS A 5 -7.56 -9.91 10.01
CA LYS A 5 -8.14 -8.91 9.11
C LYS A 5 -7.24 -8.66 7.89
N ASP A 6 -7.85 -8.18 6.82
CA ASP A 6 -7.16 -7.69 5.63
C ASP A 6 -7.54 -6.22 5.40
N LEU A 7 -6.54 -5.36 5.22
CA LEU A 7 -6.73 -3.93 4.97
C LEU A 7 -6.82 -3.61 3.47
N ALA A 8 -6.64 -4.60 2.60
CA ALA A 8 -6.83 -4.42 1.16
C ALA A 8 -8.29 -4.15 0.79
N GLN A 9 -8.48 -3.46 -0.33
CA GLN A 9 -9.73 -3.43 -1.06
C GLN A 9 -9.64 -4.45 -2.19
N TYR A 10 -10.49 -5.48 -2.18
CA TYR A 10 -10.39 -6.56 -3.16
C TYR A 10 -10.57 -6.06 -4.59
N GLY A 11 -9.61 -6.40 -5.47
CA GLY A 11 -9.52 -5.93 -6.85
C GLY A 11 -8.59 -4.73 -7.05
N ASP A 12 -8.21 -4.05 -5.97
CA ASP A 12 -7.33 -2.88 -5.92
C ASP A 12 -6.01 -3.19 -5.20
N GLU A 13 -5.53 -4.43 -5.27
CA GLU A 13 -4.28 -4.85 -4.64
C GLU A 13 -3.06 -4.24 -5.36
N CYS A 14 -2.12 -3.71 -4.59
CA CYS A 14 -0.88 -3.16 -5.15
C CYS A 14 0.06 -4.28 -5.60
N VAL A 15 0.16 -4.50 -6.90
CA VAL A 15 1.11 -5.46 -7.49
C VAL A 15 2.04 -4.75 -8.47
N PHE A 16 3.35 -4.86 -8.25
CA PHE A 16 4.37 -4.35 -9.16
C PHE A 16 4.82 -5.43 -10.17
N GLY A 17 5.17 -5.01 -11.38
CA GLY A 17 5.68 -5.86 -12.45
C GLY A 17 5.16 -5.48 -13.84
N GLY A 18 5.69 -6.14 -14.87
CA GLY A 18 5.27 -5.90 -16.26
C GLY A 18 3.77 -6.11 -16.47
N GLY A 19 3.07 -5.05 -16.88
CA GLY A 19 1.61 -5.07 -17.10
C GLY A 19 0.76 -5.16 -15.83
N LYS A 20 1.34 -4.95 -14.65
CA LYS A 20 0.64 -5.03 -13.35
C LYS A 20 0.04 -3.68 -12.93
N VAL A 21 -0.36 -3.57 -11.66
CA VAL A 21 -1.17 -2.47 -11.11
C VAL A 21 -0.34 -1.21 -10.88
N LEU A 22 0.83 -1.35 -10.24
CA LEU A 22 1.72 -0.22 -9.94
C LEU A 22 2.46 0.23 -11.21
N ARG A 23 1.76 1.03 -12.01
CA ARG A 23 2.24 1.70 -13.22
C ARG A 23 1.75 3.14 -13.23
N ASP A 24 2.47 4.00 -13.94
CA ASP A 24 2.15 5.42 -14.06
C ASP A 24 0.70 5.66 -14.52
N GLY A 25 -0.01 6.55 -13.81
CA GLY A 25 -1.43 6.84 -14.05
C GLY A 25 -2.42 5.78 -13.57
N MET A 26 -1.94 4.61 -13.11
CA MET A 26 -2.76 3.51 -12.57
C MET A 26 -2.59 3.46 -11.05
N GLY A 27 -2.04 2.38 -10.47
CA GLY A 27 -1.78 2.30 -9.04
C GLY A 27 -0.66 3.21 -8.55
N GLN A 28 0.13 3.80 -9.45
CA GLN A 28 1.11 4.85 -9.12
C GLN A 28 0.51 6.22 -9.47
N MET A 29 0.32 7.07 -8.46
CA MET A 29 -0.28 8.39 -8.63
C MET A 29 0.66 9.28 -9.46
N PRO A 30 0.23 9.78 -10.64
CA PRO A 30 1.06 10.66 -11.45
C PRO A 30 1.15 12.04 -10.78
N GLY A 31 2.34 12.65 -10.82
CA GLY A 31 2.56 14.00 -10.30
C GLY A 31 2.56 14.12 -8.78
N ALA A 32 2.63 13.00 -8.04
CA ALA A 32 2.86 13.03 -6.60
C ALA A 32 4.18 13.74 -6.29
N ASP A 33 4.14 14.72 -5.38
CA ASP A 33 5.33 15.40 -4.88
C ASP A 33 5.99 14.61 -3.73
N ASP A 34 7.10 15.14 -3.22
CA ASP A 34 7.82 14.52 -2.11
C ASP A 34 7.00 14.49 -0.82
N GLU A 35 5.93 15.28 -0.64
CA GLU A 35 5.10 15.20 0.55
C GLU A 35 4.21 13.95 0.49
N HIS A 36 3.58 13.71 -0.67
CA HIS A 36 2.60 12.64 -0.87
C HIS A 36 3.22 11.29 -1.27
N ALA A 37 4.42 11.27 -1.86
CA ALA A 37 5.05 10.02 -2.31
C ALA A 37 5.68 9.22 -1.16
N LEU A 38 5.51 7.90 -1.15
CA LEU A 38 6.29 7.02 -0.26
C LEU A 38 7.68 6.76 -0.86
N ASP A 39 8.71 6.70 0.00
CA ASP A 39 10.05 6.29 -0.44
C ASP A 39 10.04 4.81 -0.85
N VAL A 40 9.35 4.00 -0.05
CA VAL A 40 9.17 2.56 -0.26
C VAL A 40 7.78 2.15 0.20
N VAL A 41 7.15 1.26 -0.56
CA VAL A 41 5.96 0.52 -0.11
C VAL A 41 6.26 -0.98 -0.13
N ILE A 42 5.99 -1.66 0.99
CA ILE A 42 5.96 -3.12 1.04
C ILE A 42 4.52 -3.54 0.79
N THR A 43 4.26 -4.06 -0.41
CA THR A 43 2.91 -4.44 -0.81
C THR A 43 2.51 -5.81 -0.26
N ASN A 44 1.25 -5.98 0.14
CA ASN A 44 0.66 -7.28 0.49
C ASN A 44 1.41 -8.04 1.62
N ALA A 45 1.88 -7.34 2.65
CA ALA A 45 2.59 -7.95 3.77
C ALA A 45 1.65 -8.73 4.70
N LEU A 46 2.01 -9.96 5.05
CA LEU A 46 1.44 -10.64 6.22
C LEU A 46 2.22 -10.16 7.45
N ILE A 47 1.60 -9.26 8.21
CA ILE A 47 2.16 -8.70 9.44
C ILE A 47 1.87 -9.66 10.57
N ILE A 48 2.92 -10.04 11.30
CA ILE A 48 2.85 -10.82 12.53
C ILE A 48 3.55 -9.98 13.59
N ASP A 49 2.76 -9.40 14.49
CA ASP A 49 3.24 -8.50 15.53
C ASP A 49 2.41 -8.71 16.81
N TRP A 50 2.87 -8.18 17.94
CA TRP A 50 2.10 -8.23 19.19
C TRP A 50 0.73 -7.53 19.06
N SER A 51 0.60 -6.59 18.13
CA SER A 51 -0.66 -5.90 17.82
C SER A 51 -1.67 -6.72 17.01
N GLY A 52 -1.27 -7.90 16.50
CA GLY A 52 -2.15 -8.82 15.78
C GLY A 52 -1.48 -9.49 14.58
N ILE A 53 -2.27 -10.35 13.91
CA ILE A 53 -1.86 -11.04 12.69
C ILE A 53 -2.78 -10.62 11.54
N TYR A 54 -2.30 -9.76 10.65
CA TYR A 54 -3.14 -9.15 9.63
C TYR A 54 -2.40 -8.84 8.32
N LYS A 55 -3.17 -8.58 7.27
CA LYS A 55 -2.66 -8.25 5.93
C LYS A 55 -2.76 -6.74 5.68
N ALA A 56 -1.70 -6.14 5.17
CA ALA A 56 -1.66 -4.72 4.82
C ALA A 56 -0.52 -4.40 3.85
N ASP A 57 -0.58 -3.22 3.24
CA ASP A 57 0.59 -2.54 2.70
C ASP A 57 1.28 -1.73 3.82
N VAL A 58 2.61 -1.61 3.75
CA VAL A 58 3.40 -0.82 4.70
C VAL A 58 4.12 0.31 3.96
N GLY A 59 3.81 1.54 4.33
CA GLY A 59 4.41 2.74 3.76
C GLY A 59 5.60 3.24 4.59
N ILE A 60 6.73 3.45 3.92
CA ILE A 60 7.98 3.92 4.52
C ILE A 60 8.35 5.28 3.91
N LYS A 61 8.69 6.23 4.78
CA LYS A 61 9.21 7.55 4.40
C LYS A 61 10.27 7.98 5.41
N HIS A 62 11.36 8.60 4.94
CA HIS A 62 12.49 9.02 5.76
C HIS A 62 13.03 7.90 6.68
N GLY A 63 13.06 6.67 6.17
CA GLY A 63 13.51 5.48 6.89
C GLY A 63 12.61 5.03 8.05
N ARG A 64 11.37 5.54 8.14
CA ARG A 64 10.39 5.17 9.19
C ARG A 64 9.10 4.66 8.58
N ILE A 65 8.42 3.75 9.31
CA ILE A 65 7.05 3.36 8.99
C ILE A 65 6.15 4.54 9.31
N ILE A 66 5.47 5.09 8.29
CA ILE A 66 4.53 6.20 8.47
C ILE A 66 3.07 5.76 8.36
N ALA A 67 2.81 4.62 7.71
CA ALA A 67 1.47 4.08 7.52
C ALA A 67 1.48 2.55 7.40
N ILE A 68 0.42 1.93 7.91
CA ILE A 68 0.08 0.52 7.71
C ILE A 68 -1.39 0.49 7.30
N GLY A 69 -1.68 0.04 6.08
CA GLY A 69 -3.01 0.20 5.50
C GLY A 69 -3.09 -0.25 4.05
N LYS A 70 -3.80 0.54 3.23
CA LYS A 70 -3.96 0.32 1.80
C LYS A 70 -3.22 1.41 1.03
N ALA A 71 -2.21 1.03 0.27
CA ALA A 71 -1.42 1.95 -0.55
C ALA A 71 -2.00 2.07 -1.97
N GLY A 72 -1.43 2.96 -2.78
CA GLY A 72 -1.73 3.09 -4.21
C GLY A 72 -2.12 4.51 -4.60
N ASN A 73 -2.92 4.63 -5.65
CA ASN A 73 -3.33 5.92 -6.20
C ASN A 73 -4.77 6.27 -5.76
N PRO A 74 -4.97 7.31 -4.94
CA PRO A 74 -6.31 7.72 -4.48
C PRO A 74 -7.21 8.22 -5.62
N LEU A 75 -6.66 8.57 -6.78
CA LEU A 75 -7.44 9.03 -7.94
C LEU A 75 -8.25 7.92 -8.61
N VAL A 76 -7.83 6.66 -8.48
CA VAL A 76 -8.41 5.53 -9.22
C VAL A 76 -8.67 4.29 -8.37
N MET A 77 -8.20 4.27 -7.13
CA MET A 77 -8.35 3.12 -6.23
C MET A 77 -9.10 3.53 -4.95
N SER A 78 -10.00 2.67 -4.49
CA SER A 78 -10.75 2.94 -3.25
C SER A 78 -9.92 2.60 -2.00
N GLY A 79 -10.20 3.29 -0.90
CA GLY A 79 -9.61 2.99 0.41
C GLY A 79 -8.16 3.46 0.62
N VAL A 80 -7.56 4.19 -0.34
CA VAL A 80 -6.25 4.84 -0.14
C VAL A 80 -6.46 6.04 0.77
N LEU A 81 -5.83 6.02 1.94
CA LEU A 81 -5.79 7.19 2.82
C LEU A 81 -4.59 8.05 2.37
N GLY A 82 -4.88 9.28 1.95
CA GLY A 82 -3.88 10.28 1.57
C GLY A 82 -3.12 10.85 2.75
#